data_AF-A0A5C4QI22-F1
#
_entry.id   AF-A0A5C4QI22-F1
#
_cell.length_a   1.000
_cell.length_b   1.000
_cell.length_c   1.000
_cell.angle_alpha   90.00
_cell.angle_beta   90.00
_cell.angle_gamma   90.00
#
_symmetry.space_group_name_H-M   'P 1'
#
loop_
_entity.id
_entity.type
_entity.pdbx_description
1 polymer ?
#
loop_
_entity_poly.entity_id
_entity_poly.type
_entity_poly.pdbx_seq_one_letter_code
_entity_poly.pdbx_strand_id
1 'polypeptide(L)' 'EIGAQITPLMPAFYHQPKTIDDIINQSINRLLDQFEIELPQDLFQRWCGSIAN' A
#
# COMPACT_ATOMS: atom_id res chain seq x y z
N GLU A 1 0.74 -0.40 27.11
CA GLU A 1 0.46 -0.66 25.68
C GLU A 1 1.03 -2.02 25.30
N ILE A 2 0.27 -2.88 24.61
CA ILE A 2 0.63 -4.29 24.29
C ILE A 2 1.34 -4.39 22.90
N GLY A 3 1.64 -3.27 22.24
CA GLY A 3 2.41 -3.24 20.98
C GLY A 3 1.64 -3.75 19.75
N ALA A 4 0.34 -4.03 19.87
CA ALA A 4 -0.49 -4.44 18.75
C ALA A 4 -0.82 -3.24 17.84
N GLN A 5 -0.71 -3.45 16.53
CA GLN A 5 -1.09 -2.46 15.53
C GLN A 5 -2.43 -2.85 14.88
N ILE A 6 -3.41 -1.95 14.93
CA ILE A 6 -4.67 -2.12 14.21
C ILE A 6 -4.50 -1.52 12.81
N THR A 7 -4.33 -2.37 11.81
CA THR A 7 -4.15 -1.95 10.41
C THR A 7 -5.36 -2.36 9.58
N PRO A 8 -6.39 -1.51 9.49
CA PRO A 8 -7.52 -1.80 8.61
C PRO A 8 -7.05 -1.71 7.15
N LEU A 9 -7.30 -2.77 6.38
CA LEU A 9 -6.99 -2.83 4.95
C LEU A 9 -8.04 -2.05 4.15
N MET A 10 -8.04 -0.73 4.31
CA MET A 10 -8.92 0.18 3.58
C MET A 10 -8.34 0.44 2.19
N PRO A 11 -9.07 0.11 1.11
CA PRO A 11 -8.65 0.40 -0.26
C PRO A 11 -8.40 1.90 -0.45
N ALA A 12 -7.25 2.27 -1.02
CA ALA A 12 -7.01 3.66 -1.36
C ALA A 12 -7.50 3.92 -2.79
N PHE A 13 -8.48 4.81 -2.96
CA PHE A 13 -9.05 5.08 -4.30
C PHE A 13 -8.38 6.26 -5.03
N TYR A 14 -7.40 6.93 -4.41
CA TYR A 14 -6.73 8.10 -5.02
C TYR A 14 -5.94 7.75 -6.29
N HIS A 15 -5.53 6.48 -6.45
CA HIS A 15 -4.84 5.99 -7.66
C HIS A 15 -5.81 5.44 -8.71
N GLN A 16 -7.12 5.52 -8.48
CA GLN A 16 -8.17 5.12 -9.42
C GLN A 16 -7.99 3.68 -9.95
N PRO A 17 -8.00 2.66 -9.05
CA PRO A 17 -7.86 1.26 -9.44
C PRO A 17 -8.90 0.90 -10.52
N LYS A 18 -8.49 0.10 -11.51
CA LYS A 18 -9.35 -0.35 -12.62
C LYS A 18 -9.88 -1.75 -12.39
N THR A 19 -9.16 -2.52 -11.57
CA THR A 19 -9.47 -3.92 -11.27
C THR A 19 -9.52 -4.15 -9.76
N ILE A 20 -10.12 -5.27 -9.37
CA ILE A 20 -10.07 -5.74 -7.97
C ILE A 20 -8.62 -6.08 -7.59
N ASP A 21 -7.83 -6.61 -8.53
CA ASP A 21 -6.42 -6.93 -8.31
C ASP A 21 -5.60 -5.70 -7.93
N ASP A 22 -5.88 -4.53 -8.52
CA ASP A 22 -5.20 -3.27 -8.13
C ASP A 22 -5.42 -2.92 -6.65
N ILE A 23 -6.64 -3.19 -6.14
CA ILE A 23 -7.00 -2.96 -4.74
C ILE A 23 -6.27 -3.97 -3.83
N ILE A 24 -6.26 -5.24 -4.23
CA ILE A 24 -5.60 -6.32 -3.48
C ILE A 24 -4.10 -6.06 -3.43
N ASN A 25 -3.47 -5.79 -4.57
CA ASN A 25 -2.04 -5.54 -4.71
C ASN A 25 -1.57 -4.37 -3.83
N GLN A 26 -2.31 -3.26 -3.83
CA GLN A 26 -2.01 -2.15 -2.94
C GLN A 26 -2.16 -2.56 -1.46
N SER A 27 -3.24 -3.26 -1.10
CA SER A 27 -3.51 -3.62 0.28
C SER A 27 -2.46 -4.58 0.85
N ILE A 28 -2.05 -5.57 0.06
CA ILE A 28 -1.02 -6.54 0.45
C ILE A 28 0.35 -5.85 0.56
N ASN A 29 0.75 -5.02 -0.40
CA ASN A 29 2.04 -4.34 -0.32
C ASN A 29 2.11 -3.41 0.91
N ARG A 30 1.03 -2.67 1.22
CA ARG A 30 0.95 -1.84 2.44
C ARG A 30 0.95 -2.64 3.74
N LEU A 31 0.44 -3.87 3.72
CA LEU A 31 0.50 -4.78 4.86
C LEU A 31 1.92 -5.28 5.09
N LEU A 32 2.61 -5.69 4.02
CA LEU A 32 4.02 -6.11 4.06
C LEU A 32 4.93 -4.98 4.56
N ASP A 33 4.67 -3.74 4.15
CA ASP A 33 5.36 -2.55 4.66
C ASP A 33 5.27 -2.44 6.19
N GLN A 34 4.17 -2.86 6.83
CA GLN A 34 4.04 -2.82 8.31
C GLN A 34 4.94 -3.84 9.01
N PHE A 35 5.35 -4.89 8.31
CA PHE A 35 6.25 -5.92 8.81
C PHE A 35 7.68 -5.74 8.31
N GLU A 36 7.99 -4.61 7.67
CA GLU A 36 9.31 -4.31 7.09
C GLU A 36 9.74 -5.37 6.05
N ILE A 37 8.78 -5.96 5.35
CA ILE A 37 9.03 -6.95 4.29
C ILE A 37 9.09 -6.23 2.95
N GLU A 38 10.28 -6.13 2.38
CA GLU A 38 10.49 -5.56 1.05
C GLU A 38 10.29 -6.61 -0.05
N LEU A 39 9.48 -6.26 -1.05
CA LEU A 39 9.37 -7.04 -2.27
C LEU A 39 10.46 -6.62 -3.27
N PRO A 40 10.94 -7.53 -4.15
CA PRO A 40 11.86 -7.18 -5.23
C PRO A 40 11.31 -6.08 -6.16
N GLN A 41 9.98 -6.02 -6.29
CA GLN A 41 9.27 -4.98 -7.02
C GLN A 41 7.94 -4.69 -6.29
N ASP A 42 7.58 -3.42 -6.19
CA ASP A 42 6.28 -3.02 -5.65
C ASP A 42 5.12 -3.53 -6.54
N LEU A 43 4.05 -4.02 -5.88
CA LEU A 43 2.83 -4.48 -6.55
C LEU A 43 1.91 -3.33 -7.01
N PHE A 44 2.20 -2.10 -6.60
CA PHE A 44 1.43 -0.91 -6.96
C PHE A 44 2.34 0.32 -7.08
N GLN A 45 1.89 1.36 -7.77
CA GLN A 45 2.64 2.62 -7.84
C GLN A 45 2.58 3.37 -6.50
N ARG A 46 3.73 3.50 -5.82
CA ARG A 46 3.85 4.32 -4.63
C ARG A 46 3.58 5.79 -4.94
N TRP A 47 3.00 6.49 -3.98
CA TRP A 47 2.79 7.92 -4.08
C TRP A 47 4.14 8.65 -3.95
N CYS A 48 4.60 9.30 -5.02
CA CYS A 48 5.85 10.08 -5.02
C CYS A 48 5.66 11.58 -4.75
N GLY A 49 4.42 12.03 -4.53
CA GLY A 49 4.10 13.46 -4.39
C GLY A 49 4.30 14.27 -5.67
N SER A 50 4.11 15.58 -5.57
CA SER A 50 4.55 16.52 -6.60
C SER A 50 6.05 16.76 -6.40
N ILE A 51 6.84 16.38 -7.39
CA ILE A 51 8.22 16.84 -7.49
C ILE A 51 8.10 18.29 -7.99
N ALA A 52 8.23 19.25 -7.10
CA ALA A 52 8.36 20.65 -7.49
C ALA A 52 9.72 20.81 -8.17
N ASN A 53 9.72 21.23 -9.43
CA ASN A 53 10.93 21.71 -10.11
C ASN A 53 11.35 23.07 -9.56
#